data_AF-A0A925DV38-F1
#
_entry.id   AF-A0A925DV38-F1
#
_cell.length_a   1.000
_cell.length_b   1.000
_cell.length_c   1.000
_cell.angle_alpha   90.00
_cell.angle_beta   90.00
_cell.angle_gamma   90.00
#
_symmetry.space_group_name_H-M   'P 1'
#
loop_
_entity.id
_entity.type
_entity.pdbx_description
1 polymer ?
#
loop_
_entity_poly.entity_id
_entity_poly.type
_entity_poly.pdbx_seq_one_letter_code
_entity_poly.pdbx_strand_id
1 'polypeptide(L)'
;MPIKRCSDQKRQTLEEFYSEWASSESDTSSGIGKCMLSIIEFINVTFKETQIYGLTSHAHLLLRPIDNWTEVDWFVAFVSNGKDFHIEYRVPKNKQSWENAKVTGEAKSFEKFKKFLIIAMTESEGWTESQELKKLYLKWKTQSE
;
A
#
# COMPACT_ATOMS: atom_id res chain seq x y z
N MET A 1 -11.20 -7.69 -5.91
CA MET A 1 -10.43 -7.78 -7.14
C MET A 1 -9.01 -7.78 -6.65
N PRO A 2 -8.19 -8.75 -7.06
CA PRO A 2 -6.80 -8.74 -6.63
C PRO A 2 -6.16 -7.41 -7.07
N ILE A 3 -5.25 -6.90 -6.24
CA ILE A 3 -4.39 -5.79 -6.61
C ILE A 3 -3.70 -6.15 -7.93
N LYS A 4 -3.75 -5.25 -8.91
CA LYS A 4 -3.13 -5.47 -10.22
C LYS A 4 -1.79 -4.79 -10.24
N ARG A 5 -0.75 -5.44 -10.77
CA ARG A 5 0.49 -4.71 -11.08
C ARG A 5 0.19 -3.68 -12.17
N CYS A 6 0.81 -2.50 -12.08
CA CYS A 6 0.71 -1.48 -13.13
C CYS A 6 1.18 -2.06 -14.47
N SER A 7 0.46 -1.74 -15.54
CA SER A 7 0.68 -2.25 -16.90
C SER A 7 2.03 -1.86 -17.51
N ASP A 8 2.69 -0.84 -16.96
CA ASP A 8 4.04 -0.44 -17.33
C ASP A 8 5.11 -1.44 -16.84
N GLN A 9 4.79 -2.28 -15.83
CA GLN A 9 5.70 -3.29 -15.27
C GLN A 9 5.35 -4.70 -15.74
N LYS A 10 5.51 -4.96 -17.05
CA LYS A 10 5.00 -6.17 -17.74
C LYS A 10 5.71 -7.49 -17.42
N ARG A 11 6.86 -7.46 -16.74
CA ARG A 11 7.71 -8.65 -16.60
C ARG A 11 7.09 -9.73 -15.71
N GLN A 12 6.38 -9.34 -14.66
CA GLN A 12 5.88 -10.27 -13.63
C GLN A 12 4.65 -9.70 -12.91
N THR A 13 3.88 -10.53 -12.21
CA THR A 13 2.88 -10.10 -11.21
C THR A 13 3.56 -9.53 -9.95
N LEU A 14 2.78 -8.96 -9.03
CA LEU A 14 3.33 -8.50 -7.75
C LEU A 14 3.79 -9.69 -6.90
N GLU A 15 3.00 -10.77 -6.92
CA GLU A 15 3.26 -12.01 -6.20
C GLU A 15 4.54 -12.67 -6.71
N GLU A 16 4.76 -12.73 -8.02
CA GLU A 16 6.01 -13.22 -8.61
C GLU A 16 7.20 -12.38 -8.14
N PHE A 17 7.08 -11.04 -8.18
CA PHE A 17 8.15 -10.13 -7.77
C PHE A 17 8.57 -10.33 -6.32
N TYR A 18 7.61 -10.38 -5.40
CA TYR A 18 7.95 -10.57 -3.99
C TYR A 18 8.27 -12.04 -3.65
N SER A 19 7.87 -13.00 -4.48
CA SER A 19 8.31 -14.39 -4.35
C SER A 19 9.80 -14.53 -4.67
N GLU A 20 10.30 -13.85 -5.72
CA GLU A 20 11.75 -13.80 -6.01
C GLU A 20 12.54 -13.26 -4.80
N TRP A 21 12.02 -12.21 -4.15
CA TRP A 21 12.64 -11.66 -2.93
C TRP A 21 12.55 -12.62 -1.75
N ALA A 22 11.41 -13.27 -1.54
CA ALA A 22 11.17 -14.21 -0.46
C ALA A 22 12.13 -15.42 -0.51
N SER A 23 12.56 -15.80 -1.72
CA SER A 23 13.51 -16.88 -1.98
C SER A 23 14.98 -16.45 -1.99
N SER A 24 15.28 -15.18 -1.71
CA SER A 24 16.65 -14.68 -1.62
C SER A 24 17.43 -15.32 -0.46
N GLU A 25 18.72 -15.56 -0.66
CA GLU A 25 19.64 -16.02 0.40
C GLU A 25 19.87 -14.96 1.48
N SER A 26 19.63 -13.68 1.17
CA SER A 26 19.71 -12.62 2.17
C SER A 26 18.48 -12.68 3.09
N ASP A 27 18.71 -12.85 4.40
CA ASP A 27 17.66 -12.80 5.41
C ASP A 27 16.82 -11.52 5.33
N THR A 28 17.44 -10.40 4.98
CA THR A 28 16.75 -9.12 4.83
C THR A 28 15.82 -9.13 3.62
N SER A 29 16.32 -9.53 2.45
CA SER A 29 15.49 -9.60 1.23
C SER A 29 14.39 -10.66 1.35
N SER A 30 14.69 -11.82 1.94
CA SER A 30 13.71 -12.87 2.21
C SER A 30 12.61 -12.39 3.16
N GLY A 31 13.00 -11.69 4.23
CA GLY A 31 12.07 -11.08 5.18
C GLY A 31 11.15 -10.07 4.52
N ILE A 32 11.69 -9.20 3.66
CA ILE A 32 10.92 -8.23 2.88
C ILE A 32 9.90 -8.97 1.99
N GLY A 33 10.35 -9.91 1.16
CA GLY A 33 9.47 -10.63 0.23
C GLY A 33 8.30 -11.31 0.92
N LYS A 34 8.55 -12.06 2.01
CA LYS A 34 7.51 -12.74 2.80
C LYS A 34 6.51 -11.75 3.41
N CYS A 35 7.00 -10.62 3.90
CA CYS A 35 6.14 -9.60 4.49
C CYS A 35 5.25 -8.92 3.43
N MET A 36 5.82 -8.57 2.28
CA MET A 36 5.09 -7.94 1.19
C MET A 36 4.02 -8.87 0.59
N LEU A 37 4.30 -10.17 0.49
CA LEU A 37 3.29 -11.18 0.10
C LEU A 37 2.12 -11.22 1.09
N SER A 38 2.40 -11.14 2.40
CA SER A 38 1.35 -11.09 3.42
C SER A 38 0.50 -9.81 3.33
N ILE A 39 1.12 -8.68 2.95
CA ILE A 39 0.42 -7.42 2.72
C ILE A 39 -0.46 -7.51 1.47
N ILE A 40 0.04 -8.09 0.37
CA ILE A 40 -0.73 -8.28 -0.86
C ILE A 40 -1.96 -9.15 -0.60
N GLU A 41 -1.78 -10.26 0.12
CA GLU A 41 -2.90 -11.13 0.51
C GLU A 41 -3.94 -10.37 1.34
N PHE A 42 -3.49 -9.59 2.33
CA PHE A 42 -4.39 -8.74 3.10
C PHE A 42 -5.19 -7.77 2.21
N ILE A 43 -4.53 -7.10 1.26
CA ILE A 43 -5.20 -6.18 0.32
C ILE A 43 -6.24 -6.94 -0.51
N ASN A 44 -5.88 -8.09 -1.07
CA ASN A 44 -6.75 -8.91 -1.92
C ASN A 44 -8.01 -9.41 -1.19
N VAL A 45 -7.85 -9.82 0.07
CA VAL A 45 -8.96 -10.28 0.92
C VAL A 45 -9.85 -9.12 1.36
N THR A 46 -9.26 -7.95 1.63
CA THR A 46 -9.93 -6.78 2.20
C THR A 46 -10.68 -5.96 1.14
N PHE A 47 -10.12 -5.85 -0.06
CA PHE A 47 -10.62 -4.98 -1.14
C PHE A 47 -11.09 -5.82 -2.33
N LYS A 48 -12.29 -6.37 -2.22
CA LYS A 48 -12.90 -7.24 -3.22
C LYS A 48 -13.53 -6.48 -4.39
N GLU A 49 -13.80 -5.19 -4.23
CA GLU A 49 -14.45 -4.38 -5.27
C GLU A 49 -13.58 -3.18 -5.67
N THR A 50 -12.78 -2.68 -4.73
CA THR A 50 -11.92 -1.53 -4.94
C THR A 50 -10.81 -1.86 -5.92
N GLN A 51 -10.75 -1.14 -7.05
CA GLN A 51 -9.65 -1.27 -7.99
C GLN A 51 -8.39 -0.62 -7.41
N ILE A 52 -7.32 -1.41 -7.29
CA ILE A 52 -6.03 -0.98 -6.76
C ILE A 52 -4.95 -1.44 -7.73
N TYR A 53 -4.04 -0.53 -8.05
CA TYR A 53 -2.85 -0.82 -8.84
C TYR A 53 -1.61 -0.71 -7.98
N GLY A 54 -0.71 -1.67 -8.13
CA GLY A 54 0.56 -1.75 -7.44
C GLY A 54 1.73 -1.48 -8.38
N LEU A 55 2.61 -0.60 -7.97
CA LEU A 55 3.88 -0.33 -8.62
C LEU A 55 5.00 -0.76 -7.65
N THR A 56 6.01 -1.43 -8.17
CA THR A 56 7.20 -1.83 -7.41
C THR A 56 8.37 -0.90 -7.74
N SER A 57 9.07 -0.42 -6.71
CA SER A 57 10.32 0.33 -6.88
C SER A 57 11.29 -0.08 -5.78
N HIS A 58 12.41 -0.72 -6.17
CA HIS A 58 13.28 -1.43 -5.23
C HIS A 58 12.46 -2.42 -4.38
N ALA A 59 12.44 -2.24 -3.05
CA ALA A 59 11.68 -3.06 -2.11
C ALA A 59 10.25 -2.54 -1.83
N HIS A 60 9.89 -1.37 -2.33
CA HIS A 60 8.63 -0.72 -2.00
C HIS A 60 7.47 -1.20 -2.89
N LEU A 61 6.28 -1.29 -2.28
CA LEU A 61 5.01 -1.31 -2.99
C LEU A 61 4.36 0.06 -2.90
N LEU A 62 3.99 0.61 -4.05
CA LEU A 62 3.29 1.86 -4.19
C LEU A 62 1.88 1.57 -4.72
N LEU A 63 0.86 2.09 -4.04
CA LEU A 63 -0.54 1.91 -4.38
C LEU A 63 -1.10 3.13 -5.14
N ARG A 64 -1.92 2.83 -6.13
CA ARG A 64 -2.51 3.80 -7.05
C ARG A 64 -3.95 3.42 -7.40
N PRO A 65 -4.85 4.38 -7.62
CA PRO A 65 -6.21 4.11 -8.05
C PRO A 65 -6.34 3.90 -9.57
N ILE A 66 -5.36 4.36 -10.35
CA ILE A 66 -5.38 4.35 -11.82
C ILE A 66 -4.09 3.71 -12.37
N ASP A 67 -4.24 2.93 -13.43
CA ASP A 67 -3.15 2.27 -14.17
C ASP A 67 -2.54 3.20 -15.23
N ASN A 68 -1.91 4.29 -14.79
CA ASN A 68 -1.26 5.21 -15.73
C ASN A 68 -0.08 5.95 -15.09
N TRP A 69 1.17 5.64 -15.46
CA TRP A 69 2.38 6.30 -14.96
C TRP A 69 2.43 7.84 -15.12
N THR A 70 1.79 8.42 -16.13
CA THR A 70 2.03 9.83 -16.51
C THR A 70 1.10 10.86 -15.86
N GLU A 71 -0.06 10.44 -15.37
CA GLU A 71 -1.13 11.39 -14.98
C GLU A 71 -1.31 11.53 -13.47
N VAL A 72 -0.92 10.50 -12.70
CA VAL A 72 -1.26 10.45 -11.29
C VAL A 72 -0.11 9.91 -10.47
N ASP A 73 0.48 10.75 -9.65
CA ASP A 73 1.50 10.32 -8.72
C ASP A 73 0.99 9.24 -7.74
N TRP A 74 1.90 8.46 -7.16
CA TRP A 74 1.52 7.43 -6.18
C TRP A 74 0.85 8.06 -4.94
N PHE A 75 -0.15 7.39 -4.38
CA PHE A 75 -0.92 7.91 -3.23
C PHE A 75 -0.40 7.36 -1.91
N VAL A 76 -0.04 6.08 -1.89
CA VAL A 76 0.47 5.40 -0.70
C VAL A 76 1.67 4.57 -1.09
N ALA A 77 2.73 4.58 -0.30
CA ALA A 77 3.91 3.74 -0.49
C ALA A 77 4.30 3.09 0.83
N PHE A 78 4.75 1.83 0.78
CA PHE A 78 5.25 1.15 1.96
C PHE A 78 6.29 0.09 1.63
N VAL A 79 7.09 -0.20 2.65
CA VAL A 79 8.06 -1.29 2.68
C VAL A 79 8.10 -1.85 4.09
N SER A 80 8.41 -3.13 4.22
CA SER A 80 8.59 -3.77 5.52
C SER A 80 9.65 -4.84 5.44
N ASN A 81 10.44 -4.97 6.50
CA ASN A 81 11.38 -6.08 6.70
C ASN A 81 10.82 -7.16 7.65
N GLY A 82 9.53 -7.09 7.98
CA GLY A 82 8.85 -7.99 8.92
C GLY A 82 8.94 -7.59 10.39
N LYS A 83 9.85 -6.69 10.76
CA LYS A 83 9.92 -6.10 12.11
C LYS A 83 9.33 -4.69 12.13
N ASP A 84 9.67 -3.92 11.10
CA ASP A 84 9.31 -2.52 10.95
C ASP A 84 8.58 -2.33 9.64
N PHE A 85 7.40 -1.72 9.72
CA PHE A 85 6.59 -1.34 8.59
C PHE A 85 6.67 0.18 8.44
N HIS A 86 7.24 0.63 7.32
CA HIS A 86 7.26 2.03 6.96
C HIS A 86 6.19 2.29 5.91
N ILE A 87 5.36 3.28 6.15
CA ILE A 87 4.29 3.69 5.25
C ILE A 87 4.31 5.20 5.10
N GLU A 88 4.06 5.67 3.89
CA GLU A 88 3.85 7.08 3.60
C GLU A 88 2.65 7.25 2.67
N TYR A 89 1.98 8.39 2.80
CA TYR A 89 0.98 8.82 1.84
C TYR A 89 1.15 10.29 1.47
N ARG A 90 0.73 10.64 0.25
CA ARG A 90 0.75 12.03 -0.20
C ARG A 90 -0.47 12.77 0.31
N VAL A 91 -0.24 13.95 0.87
CA VAL A 91 -1.33 14.83 1.30
C VAL A 91 -2.05 15.35 0.04
N PRO A 92 -3.40 15.34 -0.01
CA PRO A 92 -4.16 15.90 -1.13
C PRO A 92 -3.77 17.34 -1.44
N LYS A 93 -3.71 17.73 -2.73
CA LYS A 93 -3.21 19.05 -3.17
C LYS A 93 -3.88 20.23 -2.45
N ASN A 94 -5.17 20.14 -2.18
CA ASN A 94 -5.97 21.14 -1.46
C ASN A 94 -5.72 21.18 0.06
N LYS A 95 -4.95 20.24 0.61
CA LYS A 95 -4.60 20.12 2.03
C LYS A 95 -3.09 20.25 2.30
N GLN A 96 -2.28 20.41 1.25
CA GLN A 96 -0.83 20.49 1.37
C GLN A 96 -0.39 21.84 1.98
N SER A 97 0.41 21.79 3.04
CA SER A 97 1.07 22.99 3.59
C SER A 97 2.22 23.50 2.71
N TRP A 98 2.83 22.60 1.93
CA TRP A 98 3.84 22.89 0.91
C TRP A 98 3.78 21.81 -0.18
N GLU A 99 4.34 22.11 -1.35
CA GLU A 99 4.29 21.22 -2.51
C GLU A 99 4.88 19.83 -2.17
N ASN A 100 4.17 18.78 -2.57
CA ASN A 100 4.56 17.38 -2.37
C ASN A 100 4.65 16.97 -0.89
N ALA A 101 3.94 17.64 0.01
CA ALA A 101 3.86 17.22 1.42
C ALA A 101 3.36 15.77 1.55
N LYS A 102 3.99 15.04 2.47
CA LYS A 102 3.71 13.64 2.78
C LYS A 102 3.52 13.46 4.27
N VAL A 103 2.77 12.43 4.64
CA VAL A 103 2.72 11.93 6.01
C VAL A 103 3.37 10.56 6.05
N THR A 104 4.27 10.36 7.01
CA THR A 104 4.99 9.10 7.23
C THR A 104 4.54 8.47 8.53
N GLY A 105 4.48 7.14 8.57
CA GLY A 105 4.17 6.36 9.76
C GLY A 105 5.06 5.13 9.87
N GLU A 106 5.28 4.71 11.11
CA GLU A 106 6.00 3.47 11.43
C GLU A 106 5.15 2.57 12.34
N ALA A 107 5.03 1.31 11.96
CA ALA A 107 4.36 0.29 12.74
C ALA A 107 5.33 -0.85 13.07
N LYS A 108 5.30 -1.32 14.33
CA LYS A 108 6.07 -2.47 14.82
C LYS A 108 5.27 -3.78 14.80
N SER A 109 4.06 -3.75 14.22
CA SER A 109 3.19 -4.92 14.11
C SER A 109 2.33 -4.83 12.86
N PHE A 110 1.97 -5.99 12.32
CA PHE A 110 1.14 -6.07 11.12
C PHE A 110 -0.27 -5.50 11.34
N GLU A 111 -0.86 -5.69 12.52
CA GLU A 111 -2.17 -5.10 12.85
C GLU A 111 -2.14 -3.57 12.87
N LYS A 112 -1.08 -2.97 13.44
CA LYS A 112 -0.92 -1.51 13.42
C LYS A 112 -0.68 -1.01 12.00
N PHE A 113 0.09 -1.74 11.19
CA PHE A 113 0.28 -1.42 9.78
C PHE A 113 -1.05 -1.46 9.01
N LYS A 114 -1.90 -2.47 9.20
CA LYS A 114 -3.22 -2.54 8.56
C LYS A 114 -4.05 -1.27 8.85
N LYS A 115 -4.07 -0.82 10.10
CA LYS A 115 -4.73 0.44 10.49
C LYS A 115 -4.15 1.64 9.73
N PHE A 116 -2.81 1.74 9.66
CA PHE A 116 -2.16 2.83 8.94
C PHE A 116 -2.43 2.79 7.45
N LEU A 117 -2.50 1.60 6.84
CA LEU A 117 -2.83 1.46 5.43
C LEU A 117 -4.24 1.98 5.13
N ILE A 118 -5.24 1.63 5.96
CA ILE A 118 -6.60 2.15 5.80
C ILE A 118 -6.64 3.67 5.96
N ILE A 119 -5.94 4.23 6.94
CA ILE A 119 -5.84 5.69 7.12
C ILE A 119 -5.17 6.33 5.90
N ALA A 120 -4.01 5.82 5.47
CA ALA A 120 -3.25 6.33 4.34
C ALA A 120 -4.07 6.33 3.04
N MET A 121 -4.78 5.23 2.75
CA MET A 121 -5.66 5.15 1.58
C MET A 121 -6.84 6.13 1.66
N THR A 122 -7.36 6.38 2.87
CA THR A 122 -8.48 7.31 3.08
C THR A 122 -8.03 8.77 2.96
N GLU A 123 -7.00 9.15 3.72
CA GLU A 123 -6.53 10.54 3.83
C GLU A 123 -5.81 11.04 2.58
N SER A 124 -5.28 10.14 1.76
CA SER A 124 -4.72 10.47 0.45
C SER A 124 -5.78 10.77 -0.62
N GLU A 125 -7.06 10.47 -0.35
CA GLU A 125 -8.19 10.70 -1.26
C GLU A 125 -8.06 10.01 -2.64
N GLY A 126 -7.18 9.00 -2.77
CA GLY A 126 -7.03 8.25 -4.02
C GLY A 126 -8.22 7.34 -4.35
N TRP A 127 -8.99 6.92 -3.34
CA TRP A 127 -10.08 5.96 -3.50
C TRP A 127 -11.41 6.47 -2.89
N THR A 128 -11.78 7.71 -3.17
CA THR A 128 -12.97 8.37 -2.59
C THR A 128 -14.28 7.63 -2.86
N GLU A 129 -14.35 6.86 -3.95
CA GLU A 129 -15.54 6.09 -4.33
C GLU A 129 -15.60 4.69 -3.70
N SER A 130 -14.53 4.25 -3.02
CA SER A 130 -14.48 2.93 -2.39
C SER A 130 -15.39 2.85 -1.16
N GLN A 131 -16.48 2.08 -1.29
CA GLN A 131 -17.38 1.78 -0.17
C GLN A 131 -16.73 0.86 0.86
N GLU A 132 -15.85 -0.05 0.43
CA GLU A 132 -15.08 -0.92 1.31
C GLU A 132 -14.18 -0.10 2.23
N LEU A 133 -13.43 0.85 1.66
CA LEU A 133 -12.54 1.73 2.41
C LEU A 133 -13.30 2.60 3.41
N LYS A 134 -14.43 3.20 2.99
CA LYS A 134 -15.30 3.99 3.88
C LYS A 134 -15.78 3.18 5.09
N LYS A 135 -16.27 1.96 4.87
CA LYS A 135 -16.73 1.06 5.94
C LYS A 135 -15.60 0.69 6.91
N LEU A 136 -14.42 0.37 6.37
CA LEU A 136 -13.24 0.01 7.18
C LEU A 136 -12.79 1.20 8.03
N TYR A 137 -12.68 2.39 7.44
CA TYR A 137 -12.26 3.60 8.16
C TYR A 137 -13.22 4.00 9.27
N LEU A 138 -14.53 3.92 9.03
CA LEU A 138 -15.56 4.15 10.05
C LEU A 138 -15.43 3.17 11.22
N LYS A 139 -15.30 1.87 10.92
CA LYS A 139 -15.11 0.83 11.95
C LYS A 139 -13.89 1.12 12.83
N TRP A 140 -12.80 1.64 12.25
CA TRP A 140 -11.60 1.99 13.01
C TRP A 140 -11.77 3.23 13.89
N LYS A 141 -12.50 4.25 13.42
CA LYS A 141 -12.81 5.44 14.25
C LYS A 141 -13.62 5.05 15.47
N THR A 142 -14.67 4.25 15.30
CA THR A 142 -15.55 3.81 16.39
C THR A 142 -14.91 2.84 17.39
N GLN A 143 -13.76 2.25 17.07
CA GLN A 143 -12.99 1.38 17.99
C GLN A 143 -11.89 2.14 18.74
N SER A 144 -11.64 3.41 18.39
CA SER A 144 -10.62 4.25 19.02
C SER A 144 -11.23 5.30 19.96
N GLU A 145 -12.56 5.26 20.15
CA GLU A 145 -13.38 6.02 21.10
C GLU A 145 -13.89 5.07 22.19
#